data_AF-A0A969WZU9-F1
#
_entry.id   AF-A0A969WZU9-F1
#
_cell.length_a   1.000
_cell.length_b   1.000
_cell.length_c   1.000
_cell.angle_alpha   90.00
_cell.angle_beta   90.00
_cell.angle_gamma   90.00
#
_symmetry.space_group_name_H-M   'P 1'
#
loop_
_entity.id
_entity.type
_entity.pdbx_description
1 polymer ?
#
loop_
_entity_poly.entity_id
_entity_poly.type
_entity_poly.pdbx_seq_one_letter_code
_entity_poly.pdbx_strand_id
1 'polypeptide(L)' 'MLLGISAPSETAQSIATKVGIAKRYNLGGIALWRLGVINDGMWETLRASLIANR' A
#
# COMPACT_ATOMS: atom_id res chain seq x y z
N MET A 1 -15.35 -0.49 1.24
CA MET A 1 -14.58 0.77 1.37
C MET A 1 -13.10 0.49 1.17
N LEU A 2 -12.33 1.41 0.59
CA LEU A 2 -10.90 1.28 0.28
C LEU A 2 -10.10 2.41 0.94
N LEU A 3 -8.83 2.17 1.26
CA LEU A 3 -7.90 3.21 1.71
C LEU A 3 -7.16 3.82 0.51
N GLY A 4 -7.35 5.12 0.27
CA GLY A 4 -6.61 5.87 -0.75
C GLY A 4 -5.20 6.24 -0.26
N ILE A 5 -4.18 5.98 -1.09
CA ILE A 5 -2.78 6.34 -0.84
C ILE A 5 -2.27 7.20 -2.01
N SER A 6 -1.78 8.40 -1.70
CA SER A 6 -1.14 9.30 -2.67
C SER A 6 0.38 9.11 -2.60
N ALA A 7 0.99 8.51 -3.62
CA ALA A 7 2.40 8.09 -3.60
C ALA A 7 3.49 9.18 -3.43
N PRO A 8 3.34 10.44 -3.90
CA PRO A 8 4.46 11.40 -3.94
C PRO A 8 5.13 11.72 -2.60
N SER A 9 4.44 11.50 -1.48
CA SER A 9 4.95 11.76 -0.13
C SER A 9 5.15 10.48 0.68
N GLU A 10 5.05 9.32 0.04
CA GLU A 10 5.20 8.04 0.71
C GLU A 10 6.66 7.55 0.71
N THR A 11 6.93 6.59 1.57
CA THR A 11 8.11 5.72 1.55
C THR A 11 7.66 4.26 1.55
N ALA A 12 8.59 3.32 1.37
CA ALA A 12 8.29 1.90 1.56
C ALA A 12 7.67 1.62 2.95
N GLN A 13 8.23 2.24 3.99
CA GLN A 13 7.76 2.09 5.37
C GLN A 13 6.34 2.65 5.56
N SER A 14 6.02 3.82 4.99
CA SER A 14 4.69 4.41 5.11
C SER A 14 3.64 3.62 4.33
N ILE A 15 4.00 3.07 3.15
CA ILE A 15 3.13 2.17 2.39
C ILE A 15 2.81 0.91 3.22
N ALA A 16 3.81 0.24 3.79
CA ALA A 16 3.59 -0.93 4.65
C ALA A 16 2.62 -0.62 5.80
N THR A 17 2.81 0.53 6.44
CA THR A 17 1.96 1.00 7.54
C THR A 17 0.51 1.20 7.08
N LYS A 18 0.29 1.87 5.94
CA LYS A 18 -1.04 2.13 5.39
C LYS A 18 -1.75 0.86 4.92
N VAL A 19 -1.03 -0.09 4.32
CA VAL A 19 -1.59 -1.42 4.03
C VAL A 19 -2.01 -2.13 5.32
N GLY A 20 -1.21 -2.03 6.39
CA GLY A 20 -1.56 -2.52 7.72
C GLY A 20 -2.84 -1.91 8.28
N ILE A 21 -3.05 -0.60 8.10
CA ILE A 21 -4.31 0.09 8.47
C ILE A 21 -5.49 -0.52 7.70
N ALA A 22 -5.38 -0.68 6.38
CA ALA A 22 -6.45 -1.27 5.58
C ALA A 22 -6.83 -2.67 6.07
N LYS A 23 -5.85 -3.50 6.42
CA LYS A 23 -6.07 -4.82 7.03
C LYS A 23 -6.72 -4.73 8.41
N ARG A 24 -6.19 -3.90 9.30
CA ARG A 24 -6.66 -3.74 10.69
C ARG A 24 -8.13 -3.32 10.78
N TYR A 25 -8.56 -2.47 9.85
CA TYR A 25 -9.94 -1.99 9.79
C TYR A 25 -10.83 -2.82 8.84
N ASN A 26 -10.37 -3.99 8.39
CA ASN A 26 -11.10 -4.87 7.47
C ASN A 26 -11.66 -4.15 6.23
N LEU A 27 -10.86 -3.24 5.67
CA LEU A 27 -11.20 -2.57 4.42
C LEU A 27 -11.04 -3.56 3.26
N GLY A 28 -11.75 -3.33 2.15
CA GLY A 28 -11.69 -4.19 0.96
C GLY A 28 -10.36 -4.11 0.19
N GLY A 29 -9.43 -3.27 0.63
CA GLY A 29 -8.13 -3.08 0.01
C GLY A 29 -7.64 -1.63 0.04
N ILE A 30 -6.71 -1.33 -0.85
CA ILE A 30 -6.13 0.01 -1.06
C ILE A 30 -6.38 0.48 -2.49
N ALA A 31 -6.33 1.79 -2.70
CA ALA A 31 -6.28 2.42 -4.01
C ALA A 31 -5.08 3.38 -4.07
N LEU A 32 -4.30 3.31 -5.15
CA LEU A 32 -2.99 3.95 -5.26
C LEU A 32 -3.01 5.02 -6.35
N TRP A 33 -2.60 6.26 -6.03
CA TRP A 33 -2.51 7.36 -6.99
C TRP A 33 -1.06 7.75 -7.28
N ARG A 34 -0.85 8.26 -8.51
CA ARG A 34 0.45 8.70 -9.04
C ARG A 34 1.46 7.55 -9.14
N LEU A 35 1.10 6.49 -9.86
CA LEU A 35 1.95 5.30 -10.05
C LEU A 35 3.34 5.61 -10.62
N GLY A 36 3.47 6.69 -11.42
CA GLY A 36 4.75 7.09 -12.02
C GLY A 36 5.82 7.62 -11.06
N VAL A 37 5.53 7.77 -9.76
CA VAL A 37 6.53 8.16 -8.74
C VAL A 37 6.80 7.07 -7.71
N ILE A 38 6.30 5.85 -7.95
CA ILE A 38 6.52 4.71 -7.07
C ILE A 38 7.82 4.04 -7.45
N ASN A 39 8.76 4.00 -6.51
CA ASN A 39 10.06 3.35 -6.70
C ASN A 39 9.99 1.84 -6.44
N ASP A 40 11.07 1.13 -6.78
CA ASP A 40 11.14 -0.33 -6.66
C ASP A 40 10.94 -0.81 -5.21
N GLY A 41 11.51 -0.12 -4.22
CA GLY A 41 11.34 -0.49 -2.81
C GLY A 41 9.88 -0.43 -2.34
N MET A 42 9.12 0.55 -2.83
CA MET A 42 7.67 0.63 -2.60
C MET A 42 6.92 -0.51 -3.29
N TRP A 43 7.26 -0.84 -4.54
CA TRP A 43 6.65 -1.95 -5.27
C TRP A 43 6.92 -3.29 -4.60
N GLU A 44 8.15 -3.54 -4.16
CA GLU A 44 8.50 -4.75 -3.39
C GLU A 44 7.69 -4.84 -2.10
N THR A 45 7.54 -3.72 -1.38
CA THR A 45 6.72 -3.67 -0.17
C THR A 45 5.25 -4.00 -0.46
N LEU A 46 4.69 -3.45 -1.54
CA LEU A 46 3.32 -3.75 -1.96
C LEU A 46 3.15 -5.24 -2.28
N ARG A 47 4.07 -5.83 -3.06
CA ARG A 47 4.05 -7.26 -3.40
C ARG A 47 4.09 -8.14 -2.16
N ALA A 48 5.02 -7.87 -1.23
CA ALA A 48 5.13 -8.59 0.03
C ALA A 48 3.88 -8.44 0.91
N SER A 49 3.21 -7.29 0.85
CA SER A 49 2.07 -6.98 1.73
C SER A 49 0.71 -7.44 1.17
N LEU A 50 0.57 -7.58 -0.14
CA LEU A 50 -0.70 -7.94 -0.81
C LEU A 50 -0.93 -9.45 -0.93
N ILE A 51 0.11 -10.27 -0.79
CA ILE A 51 -0.03 -11.72 -0.70
C ILE A 51 -0.49 -12.07 0.73
N ALA A 52 -1.79 -12.16 0.93
CA ALA A 52 -2.35 -12.94 2.02
C ALA A 52 -2.39 -14.40 1.56
N ASN A 53 -1.72 -15.29 2.30
CA ASN A 53 -1.82 -16.74 2.10
C ASN A 53 -3.30 -17.16 2.03
N ARG A 54 -3.60 -18.08 1.10
CA ARG A 54 -4.90 -18.75 0.95
C ARG A 54 -5.35 -19.43 2.24
#